data_AF-X0U8W2-F1
#
_entry.id   AF-X0U8W2-F1
#
_cell.length_a   1.000
_cell.length_b   1.000
_cell.length_c   1.000
_cell.angle_alpha   90.00
_cell.angle_beta   90.00
_cell.angle_gamma   90.00
#
_symmetry.space_group_name_H-M   'P 1'
#
loop_
_entity.id
_entity.type
_entity.pdbx_description
1 polymer ?
#
loop_
_entity_poly.entity_id
_entity_poly.type
_entity_poly.pdbx_seq_one_letter_code
_entity_poly.pdbx_strand_id
1 'polypeptide(L)' 'MFQDNLSKRTEINPRIMVGKPVIKGTRIPVEIILQKLAQ' A
#
# COMPACT_ATOMS: atom_id res chain seq x y z
N MET A 1 -7.12 -18.05 5.38
CA MET A 1 -6.32 -17.30 4.39
C MET A 1 -6.63 -15.82 4.54
N PHE A 2 -5.65 -14.94 4.72
CA PHE A 2 -5.84 -13.50 4.98
C PHE A 2 -6.12 -12.66 3.70
N GLN A 3 -6.67 -13.28 2.64
CA GLN A 3 -6.60 -12.72 1.28
C GLN A 3 -7.81 -11.85 0.86
N ASP A 4 -8.80 -11.62 1.72
CA ASP A 4 -10.10 -11.10 1.24
C ASP A 4 -10.24 -9.56 1.20
N ASN A 5 -9.31 -8.78 1.76
CA ASN A 5 -9.52 -7.32 1.92
C ASN A 5 -8.33 -6.39 1.64
N LEU A 6 -7.12 -6.89 1.38
CA LEU A 6 -5.95 -6.01 1.20
C LEU A 6 -6.06 -5.18 -0.09
N SER A 7 -6.45 -5.81 -1.20
CA SER A 7 -6.64 -5.16 -2.51
C SER A 7 -7.73 -4.09 -2.53
N LYS A 8 -8.62 -4.03 -1.52
CA LYS A 8 -9.63 -2.96 -1.40
C LYS A 8 -9.01 -1.66 -0.88
N ARG A 9 -7.93 -1.75 -0.11
CA ARG A 9 -7.30 -0.63 0.62
C ARG A 9 -5.98 -0.19 0.00
N THR A 10 -5.35 -1.03 -0.82
CA THR A 10 -4.09 -0.73 -1.49
C THR A 10 -4.22 -0.78 -3.01
N GLU A 11 -3.43 0.04 -3.70
CA GLU A 11 -3.28 0.02 -5.15
C GLU A 11 -1.83 -0.34 -5.52
N ILE A 12 -1.67 -1.18 -6.54
CA ILE A 12 -0.37 -1.55 -7.12
C ILE A 12 -0.47 -1.26 -8.62
N ASN A 13 0.26 -0.26 -9.08
CA ASN A 13 0.17 0.22 -10.45
C ASN A 13 1.57 0.63 -10.93
N PRO A 14 2.16 0.02 -11.98
CA PRO A 14 3.50 0.38 -12.47
C PRO A 14 3.64 1.87 -12.83
N ARG A 15 2.55 2.54 -13.19
CA ARG A 15 2.52 3.98 -13.51
C ARG A 15 2.50 4.88 -12.27
N ILE A 16 2.30 4.32 -11.08
CA ILE A 16 2.25 5.04 -9.80
C ILE A 16 3.34 4.50 -8.89
N MET A 17 4.26 5.36 -8.45
CA MET A 17 5.31 4.99 -7.50
C MET A 17 6.08 3.71 -7.91
N VAL A 18 6.29 3.52 -9.23
CA VAL A 18 7.03 2.38 -9.81
C VAL A 18 6.46 1.02 -9.38
N GLY A 19 5.15 0.92 -9.17
CA GLY A 19 4.50 -0.32 -8.76
C GLY A 19 4.62 -0.65 -7.27
N LYS A 20 5.09 0.29 -6.43
CA LYS A 20 4.99 0.13 -4.98
C LYS A 20 3.53 0.05 -4.52
N PRO A 21 3.21 -0.76 -3.50
CA PRO A 21 1.89 -0.73 -2.86
C PRO A 21 1.66 0.62 -2.19
N VAL A 22 0.62 1.32 -2.63
CA VAL A 22 0.20 2.61 -2.08
C VAL A 22 -1.19 2.51 -1.47
N ILE A 23 -1.50 3.36 -0.49
CA ILE A 23 -2.85 3.44 0.09
C ILE A 23 -3.78 4.05 -0.94
N LYS A 24 -4.89 3.36 -1.24
CA LYS A 24 -5.83 3.76 -2.29
C LYS A 24 -6.36 5.18 -2.04
N GLY A 25 -6.43 5.98 -3.11
CA GLY A 25 -6.83 7.39 -3.03
C GLY A 25 -5.71 8.34 -2.58
N THR A 26 -4.51 7.81 -2.33
CA THR A 26 -3.33 8.60 -1.98
C THR A 26 -2.13 8.19 -2.83
N ARG A 27 -1.02 8.91 -2.71
CA ARG A 27 0.29 8.49 -3.23
C ARG A 27 1.26 8.17 -2.08
N ILE A 28 0.72 7.64 -0.98
CA ILE A 28 1.47 7.27 0.22
C ILE A 28 1.81 5.77 0.15
N PRO A 29 3.09 5.39 0.10
CA PRO A 29 3.51 4.00 0.17
C PRO A 29 3.14 3.34 1.51
N VAL A 30 2.72 2.09 1.45
CA VAL A 30 2.37 1.29 2.65
C VAL A 30 3.57 1.17 3.61
N GLU A 31 4.79 1.18 3.06
CA GLU A 31 6.05 1.08 3.83
C GLU A 31 6.17 2.17 4.92
N ILE A 32 5.62 3.37 4.71
CA ILE A 32 5.69 4.46 5.69
C ILE A 32 4.90 4.12 6.95
N ILE A 33 3.73 3.49 6.83
CA ILE A 33 2.94 3.06 7.98
C ILE A 33 3.66 1.91 8.70
N LEU A 34 4.19 0.94 7.96
CA LEU A 34 4.92 -0.18 8.55
C LEU A 34 6.14 0.29 9.36
N GLN A 35 6.90 1.27 8.85
CA GLN A 35 8.00 1.88 9.59
C GLN A 35 7.56 2.55 10.89
N LYS A 36 6.41 3.23 10.88
CA LYS A 36 5.85 3.87 12.09
C LYS A 36 5.34 2.86 13.12
N LEU A 37 4.81 1.72 12.67
CA LEU A 37 4.36 0.63 13.54
C LEU A 37 5.51 -0.17 14.13
N ALA A 38 6.69 -0.14 13.50
CA ALA A 38 7.89 -0.82 13.96
C ALA A 38 8.70 -0.01 14.99
N GLN A 39 8.25 1.21 15.34
CA GLN A 39 8.79 2.03 16.44
C GLN A 39 8.08 1.67 17.75
#